data_AF-A0A7K8YCE8-F1
#
_entry.id   AF-A0A7K8YCE8-F1
#
_cell.length_a   1.000
_cell.length_b   1.000
_cell.length_c   1.000
_cell.angle_alpha   90.00
_cell.angle_beta   90.00
_cell.angle_gamma   90.00
#
_symmetry.space_group_name_H-M   'P 1'
#
loop_
_entity.id
_entity.type
_entity.pdbx_description
1 polymer ?
#
loop_
_entity_poly.entity_id
_entity_poly.type
_entity_poly.pdbx_seq_one_letter_code
_entity_poly.pdbx_strand_id
1 'polypeptide(L)'
;DEPKIDNSTQEPMNCTNHTAYVQCLPAPNITCKDHLGIEKVFTGHEVGFYKPIECRNVNGYSYKVAVALSLFLGWLGADRFYLGYPALGLLKFCTVGFCGIGSLIDFILISMQIVGPSDGSSYIIDYYGARLTRLTITNTTFRKMQTYP
;
A
#
# COMPACT_ATOMS: atom_id res chain seq x y z
N ASP A 1 -9.41 -15.54 10.02
CA ASP A 1 -9.17 -14.39 10.90
C ASP A 1 -8.49 -13.28 10.15
N GLU A 2 -8.67 -12.05 10.62
CA GLU A 2 -7.95 -10.90 10.09
C GLU A 2 -6.43 -11.04 10.39
N PRO A 3 -5.55 -10.61 9.46
CA PRO A 3 -4.11 -10.58 9.73
C PRO A 3 -3.81 -9.65 10.91
N LYS A 4 -2.88 -10.07 11.78
CA LYS A 4 -2.27 -9.14 12.74
C LYS A 4 -1.39 -8.17 11.97
N ILE A 5 -1.64 -6.86 12.14
CA ILE A 5 -0.92 -5.79 11.46
C ILE A 5 0.13 -5.20 12.40
N ASP A 6 1.33 -4.96 11.88
CA ASP A 6 2.38 -4.25 12.60
C ASP A 6 2.05 -2.74 12.67
N ASN A 7 2.09 -2.17 13.87
CA ASN A 7 1.69 -0.77 14.09
C ASN A 7 2.63 0.25 13.43
N SER A 8 3.91 -0.12 13.21
CA SER A 8 4.91 0.77 12.63
C SER A 8 4.91 0.75 11.10
N THR A 9 4.82 -0.43 10.50
CA THR A 9 4.86 -0.57 9.04
C THR A 9 3.48 -0.54 8.40
N GLN A 10 2.41 -0.78 9.18
CA GLN A 10 1.05 -0.96 8.69
C GLN A 10 0.91 -2.13 7.69
N GLU A 11 1.86 -3.06 7.72
CA GLU A 11 1.88 -4.29 6.91
C GLU A 11 1.62 -5.52 7.82
N PRO A 12 1.22 -6.66 7.25
CA PRO A 12 0.99 -7.89 8.02
C PRO A 12 2.23 -8.33 8.81
N MET A 13 2.03 -8.86 10.01
CA MET A 13 3.09 -9.51 10.75
C MET A 13 3.60 -10.75 9.98
N ASN A 14 4.90 -11.04 10.10
CA ASN A 14 5.55 -12.19 9.47
C ASN A 14 5.60 -12.16 7.92
N CYS A 15 5.80 -10.97 7.34
CA CYS A 15 6.09 -10.85 5.91
C CYS A 15 7.48 -11.41 5.58
N THR A 16 7.52 -12.41 4.70
CA THR A 16 8.75 -13.02 4.16
C THR A 16 8.70 -12.96 2.64
N ASN A 17 9.75 -12.45 1.97
CA ASN A 17 9.77 -12.30 0.51
C ASN A 17 8.48 -11.66 -0.06
N HIS A 18 8.07 -10.51 0.50
CA HIS A 18 6.89 -9.75 0.08
C HIS A 18 5.56 -10.52 0.18
N THR A 19 5.52 -11.60 0.96
CA THR A 19 4.30 -12.40 1.14
C THR A 19 4.14 -12.74 2.62
N ALA A 20 2.91 -12.65 3.11
CA ALA A 20 2.50 -13.18 4.41
C ALA A 20 1.34 -14.16 4.22
N TYR A 21 1.12 -15.03 5.18
CA TYR A 21 0.06 -16.03 5.12
C TYR A 21 -0.98 -15.75 6.20
N VAL A 22 -2.25 -15.74 5.80
CA VAL A 22 -3.38 -15.60 6.73
C VAL A 22 -4.21 -16.87 6.79
N GLN A 23 -4.71 -17.17 7.98
CA GLN A 23 -5.57 -18.32 8.22
C GLN A 23 -7.00 -18.02 7.75
N CYS A 24 -7.49 -18.81 6.80
CA CYS A 24 -8.85 -18.72 6.29
C CYS A 24 -9.72 -19.83 6.89
N LEU A 25 -10.87 -19.43 7.43
CA LEU A 25 -11.86 -20.32 8.00
C LEU A 25 -13.00 -20.50 6.99
N PRO A 26 -13.32 -21.75 6.59
CA PRO A 26 -14.50 -22.03 5.77
C PRO A 26 -15.78 -21.62 6.50
N ALA A 27 -16.82 -21.26 5.75
CA ALA A 27 -18.14 -21.04 6.35
C ALA A 27 -18.65 -22.32 7.05
N PRO A 28 -19.50 -22.19 8.09
CA PRO A 28 -20.04 -23.35 8.79
C PRO A 28 -20.87 -24.22 7.83
N ASN A 29 -20.84 -25.54 8.05
CA ASN A 29 -21.52 -26.56 7.24
C ASN A 29 -21.01 -26.69 5.80
N ILE A 30 -19.76 -26.30 5.53
CA ILE A 30 -19.08 -26.63 4.28
C ILE A 30 -18.39 -27.99 4.40
N THR A 31 -18.54 -28.82 3.38
CA THR A 31 -17.84 -30.10 3.24
C THR A 31 -16.73 -30.00 2.19
N CYS A 32 -15.49 -30.28 2.56
CA CYS A 32 -14.38 -30.38 1.59
C CYS A 32 -13.91 -31.83 1.46
N LYS A 33 -13.43 -32.16 0.26
CA LYS A 33 -12.73 -33.41 -0.04
C LYS A 33 -11.25 -33.13 -0.15
N ASP A 34 -10.45 -33.82 0.65
CA ASP A 34 -8.99 -33.78 0.51
C ASP A 34 -8.52 -34.60 -0.71
N HIS A 35 -7.25 -34.47 -1.06
CA HIS A 35 -6.62 -35.23 -2.16
C HIS A 35 -6.69 -36.76 -1.98
N LEU A 36 -6.94 -37.24 -0.75
CA LEU A 36 -7.13 -38.66 -0.42
C LEU A 36 -8.61 -39.09 -0.43
N GLY A 37 -9.54 -38.20 -0.82
CA GLY A 37 -10.98 -38.48 -0.88
C GLY A 37 -11.69 -38.49 0.47
N ILE A 38 -11.01 -38.11 1.55
CA ILE A 38 -11.61 -37.97 2.88
C ILE A 38 -12.48 -36.71 2.90
N GLU A 39 -13.74 -36.87 3.31
CA GLU A 39 -14.68 -35.77 3.51
C GLU A 39 -14.53 -35.21 4.92
N LYS A 40 -14.28 -33.91 5.02
CA LYS A 40 -14.25 -33.18 6.29
C LYS A 40 -15.32 -32.09 6.28
N VAL A 41 -16.16 -32.08 7.32
CA VAL A 41 -17.20 -31.07 7.54
C VAL A 41 -16.63 -29.99 8.45
N PHE A 42 -16.72 -28.73 8.03
CA PHE A 42 -16.22 -27.59 8.79
C PHE A 42 -17.33 -26.92 9.61
N THR A 43 -17.05 -26.71 10.89
CA THR A 43 -17.95 -26.02 11.85
C THR A 43 -17.83 -24.49 11.82
N GLY A 44 -16.87 -23.95 11.05
CA GLY A 44 -16.62 -22.51 10.94
C GLY A 44 -15.50 -21.96 11.82
N HIS A 45 -14.95 -22.77 12.75
CA HIS A 45 -13.87 -22.38 13.66
C HIS A 45 -12.51 -23.03 13.35
N GLU A 46 -12.48 -23.92 12.37
CA GLU A 46 -11.26 -24.62 11.98
C GLU A 46 -10.56 -23.92 10.82
N VAL A 47 -9.23 -23.93 10.83
CA VAL A 47 -8.43 -23.43 9.71
C VAL A 47 -8.56 -24.40 8.55
N GLY A 48 -9.11 -23.93 7.43
CA GLY A 48 -9.23 -24.71 6.21
C GLY A 48 -7.96 -24.62 5.37
N PHE A 49 -7.47 -23.41 5.15
CA PHE A 49 -6.28 -23.16 4.33
C PHE A 49 -5.60 -21.83 4.69
N TYR A 50 -4.37 -21.68 4.21
CA TYR A 50 -3.63 -20.43 4.31
C TYR A 50 -3.72 -19.68 2.99
N LYS A 51 -4.15 -18.42 3.03
CA LYS A 51 -4.16 -17.55 1.85
C LYS A 51 -2.90 -16.69 1.85
N PRO A 52 -2.13 -16.66 0.75
CA PRO A 52 -1.05 -15.71 0.60
C PRO A 52 -1.63 -14.30 0.41
N ILE A 53 -1.09 -13.34 1.15
CA ILE A 53 -1.34 -11.92 1.00
C ILE A 53 -0.03 -11.22 0.67
N GLU A 54 -0.08 -10.29 -0.26
CA GLU A 54 1.09 -9.53 -0.69
C GLU A 54 1.42 -8.46 0.35
N CYS A 55 2.71 -8.38 0.68
CA CYS A 55 3.29 -7.34 1.52
C CYS A 55 4.13 -6.40 0.67
N ARG A 56 4.26 -5.15 1.12
CA ARG A 56 5.16 -4.18 0.49
C ARG A 56 6.44 -4.01 1.28
N ASN A 57 7.50 -3.63 0.57
CA ASN A 57 8.73 -3.18 1.21
C ASN A 57 8.57 -1.70 1.58
N VAL A 58 8.41 -1.38 2.86
CA VAL A 58 8.22 -0.02 3.37
C VAL A 58 9.43 0.39 4.22
N ASN A 59 9.84 1.66 4.15
CA ASN A 59 11.07 2.11 4.80
C ASN A 59 10.92 3.41 5.60
N GLY A 60 10.10 3.41 6.65
CA GLY A 60 9.95 4.55 7.58
C GLY A 60 9.30 5.82 6.99
N TYR A 61 9.11 5.91 5.68
CA TYR A 61 8.45 7.02 5.01
C TYR A 61 6.94 6.93 5.16
N SER A 62 6.38 7.77 6.03
CA SER A 62 4.93 7.89 6.25
C SER A 62 4.30 8.78 5.19
N TYR A 63 3.26 8.27 4.52
CA TYR A 63 2.48 9.02 3.54
C TYR A 63 1.84 10.27 4.14
N LYS A 64 1.26 10.15 5.35
CA LYS A 64 0.59 11.26 6.05
C LYS A 64 1.56 12.40 6.34
N VAL A 65 2.78 12.05 6.75
CA VAL A 65 3.85 13.03 7.00
C VAL A 65 4.30 13.68 5.69
N ALA A 66 4.52 12.90 4.63
CA ALA A 66 4.91 13.44 3.33
C ALA A 66 3.88 14.45 2.77
N VAL A 67 2.58 14.13 2.85
CA VAL A 67 1.49 15.02 2.43
C VAL A 67 1.46 16.29 3.29
N ALA A 68 1.57 16.16 4.61
CA ALA A 68 1.59 17.32 5.51
C ALA A 68 2.80 18.23 5.25
N LEU A 69 3.99 17.65 5.05
CA LEU A 69 5.20 18.39 4.72
C LEU A 69 5.07 19.11 3.38
N SER A 70 4.42 18.49 2.39
CA SER A 70 4.17 19.12 1.10
C SER A 70 3.21 20.31 1.20
N LEU A 71 2.14 20.19 2.00
CA LEU A 71 1.16 21.26 2.19
C LEU A 71 1.73 22.47 2.96
N PHE A 72 2.41 22.22 4.09
CA PHE A 72 2.85 23.29 4.99
C PHE A 72 4.27 23.79 4.71
N LEU A 73 5.18 22.90 4.33
CA LEU A 73 6.61 23.19 4.14
C LEU A 73 7.09 22.87 2.71
N GLY A 74 6.18 22.70 1.75
CA GLY A 74 6.53 22.37 0.36
C GLY A 74 7.27 23.49 -0.36
N TRP A 75 7.01 24.75 0.00
CA TRP A 75 7.72 25.92 -0.56
C TRP A 75 9.20 25.96 -0.15
N LEU A 76 9.56 25.35 0.99
CA LEU A 76 10.95 25.10 1.41
C LEU A 76 11.54 23.82 0.79
N GLY A 77 10.71 23.00 0.14
CA GLY A 77 11.09 21.69 -0.40
C GLY A 77 11.24 20.58 0.64
N ALA A 78 10.67 20.74 1.84
CA ALA A 78 10.77 19.75 2.91
C ALA A 78 10.21 18.37 2.53
N ASP A 79 9.18 18.34 1.70
CA ASP A 79 8.61 17.11 1.13
C ASP A 79 9.64 16.33 0.29
N ARG A 80 10.44 17.02 -0.53
CA ARG A 80 11.48 16.38 -1.34
C ARG A 80 12.68 15.95 -0.52
N PHE A 81 13.07 16.74 0.49
CA PHE A 81 14.09 16.31 1.44
C PHE A 81 13.64 15.07 2.23
N TYR A 82 12.39 15.03 2.68
CA TYR A 82 11.82 13.88 3.38
C TYR A 82 11.84 12.61 2.52
N LEU A 83 11.52 12.73 1.23
CA LEU A 83 11.52 11.59 0.31
C LEU A 83 12.92 11.20 -0.22
N GLY A 84 13.98 11.87 0.23
CA GLY A 84 15.36 11.56 -0.20
C GLY A 84 15.73 12.13 -1.58
N TYR A 85 15.12 13.24 -2.00
CA TYR A 85 15.45 14.01 -3.20
C TYR A 85 16.11 15.36 -2.85
N PRO A 86 17.38 15.37 -2.38
CA PRO A 86 18.01 16.58 -1.85
C PRO A 86 18.23 17.67 -2.91
N ALA A 87 18.56 17.30 -4.15
CA ALA A 87 18.76 18.27 -5.23
C ALA A 87 17.46 19.01 -5.59
N LEU A 88 16.33 18.31 -5.66
CA LEU A 88 15.02 18.91 -5.92
C LEU A 88 14.54 19.76 -4.73
N GLY A 89 14.81 19.31 -3.50
CA GLY A 89 14.54 20.08 -2.28
C GLY A 89 15.29 21.42 -2.28
N LEU A 90 16.59 21.40 -2.58
CA LEU A 90 17.42 22.60 -2.62
C LEU A 90 17.01 23.55 -3.75
N LEU A 91 16.67 23.01 -4.92
CA LEU A 91 16.16 23.80 -6.04
C LEU A 91 14.91 24.58 -5.64
N LYS A 92 13.96 23.94 -4.95
CA LYS A 92 12.77 24.62 -4.43
C LYS A 92 13.14 25.67 -3.38
N PHE A 93 14.01 25.34 -2.44
CA PHE A 93 14.44 26.28 -1.40
C PHE A 93 15.05 27.56 -1.99
N CYS A 94 15.96 27.43 -2.96
CA CYS A 94 16.61 28.56 -3.63
C CYS A 94 15.63 29.38 -4.50
N THR A 95 14.53 28.78 -4.96
CA THR A 95 13.53 29.42 -5.81
C THR A 95 12.27 29.85 -5.04
N VAL A 96 12.29 29.75 -3.71
CA VAL A 96 11.13 29.97 -2.83
C VAL A 96 9.90 29.18 -3.33
N GLY A 97 10.12 27.92 -3.70
CA GLY A 97 9.09 27.01 -4.19
C GLY A 97 8.54 27.34 -5.58
N PHE A 98 9.23 28.17 -6.38
CA PHE A 98 8.81 28.62 -7.71
C PHE A 98 7.43 29.32 -7.68
N CYS A 99 7.30 30.35 -6.83
CA CYS A 99 6.07 31.13 -6.63
C CYS A 99 4.84 30.30 -6.16
N GLY A 100 5.08 29.20 -5.44
CA GLY A 100 4.04 28.31 -4.92
C GLY A 100 3.52 27.27 -5.92
N ILE A 101 3.81 27.41 -7.22
CA ILE A 101 3.40 26.46 -8.26
C ILE A 101 4.14 25.13 -8.09
N GLY A 102 5.45 25.19 -7.81
CA GLY A 102 6.24 23.99 -7.55
C GLY A 102 5.63 23.18 -6.40
N SER A 103 5.43 23.82 -5.25
CA SER A 103 4.81 23.17 -4.09
C SER A 103 3.42 22.60 -4.37
N LEU A 104 2.60 23.26 -5.21
CA LEU A 104 1.28 22.74 -5.58
C LEU A 104 1.38 21.47 -6.45
N ILE A 105 2.29 21.46 -7.43
CA ILE A 105 2.53 20.29 -8.28
C ILE A 105 2.99 19.10 -7.42
N ASP A 106 3.90 19.34 -6.48
CA ASP A 106 4.39 18.29 -5.60
C ASP A 106 3.30 17.73 -4.67
N PHE A 107 2.44 18.59 -4.14
CA PHE A 107 1.30 18.18 -3.34
C PHE A 107 0.38 17.24 -4.15
N ILE A 108 0.08 17.58 -5.40
CA ILE A 108 -0.72 16.73 -6.30
C ILE A 108 -0.02 15.39 -6.56
N LEU A 109 1.28 15.42 -6.88
CA LEU A 109 2.03 14.21 -7.19
C LEU A 109 2.18 13.26 -5.99
N ILE A 110 2.39 13.78 -4.79
CA ILE A 110 2.49 12.99 -3.56
C ILE A 110 1.10 12.47 -3.17
N SER A 111 0.06 13.30 -3.20
CA SER A 111 -1.31 12.88 -2.84
C SER A 111 -1.88 11.81 -3.78
N MET A 112 -1.53 11.85 -5.07
CA MET A 112 -1.88 10.79 -6.01
C MET A 112 -1.01 9.53 -5.87
N GLN A 113 -0.08 9.50 -4.91
CA GLN A 113 0.87 8.39 -4.68
C GLN A 113 1.69 8.06 -5.95
N ILE A 114 1.89 9.05 -6.84
CA ILE A 114 2.66 8.88 -8.08
C ILE A 114 4.16 8.93 -7.78
N VAL A 115 4.56 9.85 -6.90
CA VAL A 115 5.94 10.02 -6.46
C VAL A 115 6.13 9.26 -5.15
N GLY A 116 6.98 8.24 -5.19
CA GLY A 116 7.44 7.50 -4.01
C GLY A 116 8.75 8.03 -3.42
N PRO A 117 9.19 7.47 -2.29
CA PRO A 117 10.55 7.62 -1.76
C PRO A 117 11.66 7.28 -2.78
N SER A 118 12.81 7.94 -2.66
CA SER A 118 13.92 7.79 -3.61
C SER A 118 14.64 6.43 -3.52
N ASP A 119 14.47 5.70 -2.42
CA ASP A 119 15.01 4.36 -2.21
C ASP A 119 14.18 3.25 -2.89
N GLY A 120 13.06 3.60 -3.53
CA GLY A 120 12.16 2.66 -4.19
C GLY A 120 11.26 1.88 -3.23
N SER A 121 11.28 2.22 -1.94
CA SER A 121 10.34 1.66 -0.97
C SER A 121 8.93 2.21 -1.20
N SER A 122 7.93 1.50 -0.68
CA SER A 122 6.55 1.98 -0.63
C SER A 122 6.32 2.86 0.59
N TYR A 123 5.37 3.79 0.49
CA TYR A 123 4.90 4.54 1.65
C TYR A 123 4.24 3.63 2.69
N ILE A 124 4.49 3.95 3.96
CA ILE A 124 3.66 3.50 5.07
C ILE A 124 2.32 4.23 4.98
N ILE A 125 1.27 3.47 4.70
CA ILE A 125 -0.12 3.91 4.62
C ILE A 125 -0.91 3.02 5.55
N ASP A 126 -1.78 3.61 6.37
CA ASP A 126 -2.65 2.89 7.32
C ASP A 126 -3.35 1.71 6.63
N TYR A 127 -3.44 0.54 7.29
CA TYR A 127 -3.97 -0.68 6.68
C TYR A 127 -5.40 -0.52 6.14
N TYR A 128 -6.23 0.23 6.86
CA TYR A 128 -7.59 0.62 6.44
C TYR A 128 -7.65 1.98 5.72
N GLY A 129 -6.49 2.51 5.30
CA GLY A 129 -6.36 3.80 4.64
C GLY A 129 -6.61 3.75 3.14
N ALA A 130 -6.71 4.94 2.53
CA ALA A 130 -6.87 5.08 1.09
C ALA A 130 -5.54 4.81 0.36
N ARG A 131 -5.45 3.64 -0.29
CA ARG A 131 -4.32 3.25 -1.12
C ARG A 131 -4.68 3.32 -2.60
N LEU A 132 -3.82 3.95 -3.41
CA LEU A 132 -3.97 4.01 -4.85
C LEU A 132 -3.05 2.98 -5.50
N THR A 133 -3.62 2.07 -6.30
CA THR A 133 -2.86 1.15 -7.13
C THR A 133 -3.03 1.56 -8.59
N ARG A 134 -1.92 1.85 -9.28
CA ARG A 134 -1.96 2.18 -10.70
C ARG A 134 -2.23 0.93 -11.52
N LEU A 135 -3.43 0.83 -12.08
CA LEU A 135 -3.79 -0.22 -13.03
C LEU A 135 -3.48 0.26 -14.45
N THR A 136 -2.67 -0.50 -15.18
CA THR A 136 -2.35 -0.24 -16.59
C THR A 136 -3.02 -1.30 -17.46
N ILE A 137 -3.61 -0.88 -18.58
CA ILE A 137 -4.18 -1.81 -19.56
C ILE A 137 -3.04 -2.48 -20.32
N THR A 138 -2.95 -3.79 -20.23
CA THR A 138 -2.01 -4.64 -20.98
C THR A 138 -2.77 -5.65 -21.84
N ASN A 139 -2.07 -6.34 -22.74
CA ASN A 139 -2.68 -7.37 -23.61
C ASN A 139 -3.27 -8.57 -22.83
N THR A 140 -2.93 -8.72 -21.54
CA THR A 140 -3.46 -9.77 -20.66
C THR A 140 -4.60 -9.27 -19.75
N THR A 141 -4.91 -7.97 -19.77
CA THR A 141 -6.03 -7.42 -18.99
C THR A 141 -7.31 -7.44 -19.81
N PHE A 142 -8.36 -8.04 -19.26
CA PHE A 142 -9.70 -8.03 -19.85
C PHE A 142 -10.63 -7.16 -19.01
N ARG A 143 -11.48 -6.38 -19.67
CA ARG A 143 -12.51 -5.60 -18.98
C ARG A 143 -13.64 -6.54 -18.56
N LYS A 144 -13.87 -6.67 -17.25
CA LYS A 144 -15.07 -7.35 -16.75
C LYS A 144 -16.27 -6.43 -16.95
N MET A 145 -17.26 -6.87 -17.70
CA MET A 145 -18.51 -6.14 -17.86
C MET A 145 -19.24 -6.09 -16.50
N GLN A 146 -19.81 -4.92 -16.13
CA GLN A 146 -20.61 -4.86 -14.92
C GLN A 146 -21.87 -5.70 -15.10
N THR A 147 -22.03 -6.68 -14.21
CA THR A 147 -23.14 -7.64 -14.21
C THR A 147 -24.31 -7.21 -13.33
N TYR A 148 -24.23 -6.03 -12.70
CA TYR A 148 -25.29 -5.50 -11.84
C TYR A 148 -25.50 -4.00 -12.12
N PRO A 149 -26.76 -3.51 -12.17
CA PRO A 149 -27.10 -2.10 -12.36
C PRO A 149 -26.73 -1.20 -11.18
#